data_AF-A0A1M6J8V2-F1
#
_entry.id   AF-A0A1M6J8V2-F1
#
_cell.length_a   1.000
_cell.length_b   1.000
_cell.length_c   1.000
_cell.angle_alpha   90.00
_cell.angle_beta   90.00
_cell.angle_gamma   90.00
#
_symmetry.space_group_name_H-M   'P 1'
#
loop_
_entity.id
_entity.type
_entity.pdbx_description
1 polymer ?
#
loop_
_entity_poly.entity_id
_entity_poly.type
_entity_poly.pdbx_seq_one_letter_code
_entity_poly.pdbx_strand_id
1 'polypeptide(L)'
;MNKKLKLLTLSLTTISMLNCSTIVNAWDSREDATVMDTHKMIAVQALKLIENDMKADTKVNANLELLKKNILSYQKGAIAPDFGVVGVDRDYELYQDHFYDPDSGDNFTANITYPFYKVPDTAESQIRNYFSQALATWKDGDYAQASYLLGKAIHYFGDINQPHHALNWTGGPGTAHTNFEGYIESVKDKFKINTIGNDKSEYTLNNDKPILEFLTIQANKYARLSKSLAPKVSMKNSYTEWEDAASISLSNAQKGMAVMVYRFLEEVSKNTTSVVNNKIGKFHVVLTTDSEKDSGTDDYVYFGINFKNGKNVEFECNLPGNDFKTGTTGSYQFDIEDPNLIVSDIEKVYIRKQKYMGDDLKLKKALVYIGGQRVVNNDVNSWLKGNVTYNIDLNKAK
;
A
#
# COMPACT_ATOMS: atom_id res chain seq x y z
N MET A 1 -15.65 -13.51 6.88
CA MET A 1 -16.76 -14.10 7.70
C MET A 1 -18.07 -13.81 6.99
N ASN A 2 -18.82 -14.83 6.56
CA ASN A 2 -20.19 -14.66 6.04
C ASN A 2 -20.99 -13.92 7.12
N LYS A 3 -21.60 -12.75 6.84
CA LYS A 3 -22.29 -11.96 7.89
C LYS A 3 -23.39 -12.76 8.60
N LYS A 4 -23.79 -13.92 8.07
CA LYS A 4 -24.61 -14.94 8.76
C LYS A 4 -24.02 -15.44 10.11
N LEU A 5 -22.72 -15.35 10.34
CA LEU A 5 -22.12 -15.79 11.62
C LEU A 5 -22.08 -14.70 12.69
N LYS A 6 -22.34 -13.43 12.36
CA LYS A 6 -22.38 -12.32 13.34
C LYS A 6 -23.51 -12.48 14.37
N LEU A 7 -24.56 -13.24 14.06
CA LEU A 7 -25.72 -13.42 14.96
C LEU A 7 -25.57 -14.54 16.00
N LEU A 8 -24.55 -15.41 15.90
CA LEU A 8 -24.41 -16.56 16.82
C LEU A 8 -23.32 -16.39 17.90
N THR A 9 -22.62 -15.26 17.92
CA THR A 9 -21.55 -14.96 18.89
C THR A 9 -21.87 -13.76 19.78
N LEU A 10 -23.15 -13.44 19.99
CA LEU A 10 -23.59 -12.50 21.02
C LEU A 10 -23.91 -13.21 22.35
N SER A 11 -23.06 -14.13 22.78
CA SER A 11 -23.12 -14.71 24.13
C SER A 11 -21.79 -15.37 24.50
N LEU A 12 -21.18 -14.85 25.58
CA LEU A 12 -19.93 -15.28 26.23
C LEU A 12 -18.61 -15.02 25.47
N THR A 13 -18.07 -13.82 25.65
CA THR A 13 -16.68 -13.60 26.09
C THR A 13 -16.47 -12.12 26.41
N THR A 14 -16.97 -11.67 27.56
CA THR A 14 -16.34 -10.56 28.29
C THR A 14 -15.02 -11.07 28.85
N ILE A 15 -14.00 -11.17 27.99
CA ILE A 15 -12.62 -11.10 28.45
C ILE A 15 -12.28 -9.62 28.41
N SER A 16 -12.10 -9.04 29.59
CA SER A 16 -11.48 -7.76 29.81
C SER A 16 -10.11 -7.73 29.13
N MET A 17 -10.07 -7.33 27.86
CA MET A 17 -8.83 -6.84 27.25
C MET A 17 -8.58 -5.47 27.86
N LEU A 18 -7.70 -5.47 28.86
CA LEU A 18 -6.95 -4.29 29.24
C LEU A 18 -6.46 -3.63 27.94
N ASN A 19 -6.72 -2.33 27.82
CA ASN A 19 -6.11 -1.45 26.83
C ASN A 19 -4.59 -1.55 26.95
N CYS A 20 -4.00 -2.54 26.29
CA CYS A 20 -2.60 -2.52 25.91
C CYS A 20 -2.63 -2.12 24.45
N SER A 21 -2.58 -0.81 24.19
CA SER A 21 -2.13 -0.29 22.91
C SER A 21 -0.72 -0.83 22.69
N THR A 22 -0.61 -2.01 22.07
CA THR A 22 0.67 -2.58 21.70
C THR A 22 1.24 -1.67 20.62
N ILE A 23 2.25 -0.89 20.98
CA ILE A 23 3.07 -0.17 20.03
C ILE A 23 3.82 -1.26 19.25
N VAL A 24 3.30 -1.61 18.07
CA VAL A 24 4.08 -2.31 17.07
C VAL A 24 4.93 -1.22 16.45
N ASN A 25 6.19 -1.15 16.87
CA ASN A 25 7.19 -0.53 16.03
C ASN A 25 7.24 -1.42 14.79
N ALA A 26 7.03 -0.83 13.61
CA ALA A 26 7.49 -1.31 12.31
C ALA A 26 8.55 -0.26 11.89
N TRP A 27 9.78 -0.68 11.65
CA TRP A 27 10.97 0.18 11.56
C TRP A 27 10.86 1.49 12.39
N ASP A 28 10.60 1.36 13.69
CA ASP A 28 10.28 2.43 14.66
C ASP A 28 9.91 3.79 14.03
N SER A 29 8.63 3.97 13.70
CA SER A 29 8.09 5.24 13.23
C SER A 29 7.74 6.16 14.42
N ARG A 30 7.81 7.47 14.22
CA ARG A 30 7.29 8.49 15.17
C ARG A 30 6.17 9.29 14.53
N GLU A 31 5.06 9.43 15.25
CA GLU A 31 3.86 10.15 14.78
C GLU A 31 4.17 11.59 14.34
N ASP A 32 5.11 12.27 15.01
CA ASP A 32 5.56 13.59 14.58
C ASP A 32 6.38 13.48 13.29
N ALA A 33 5.79 13.92 12.18
CA ALA A 33 6.41 13.96 10.86
C ALA A 33 7.70 14.80 10.79
N THR A 34 7.95 15.68 11.76
CA THR A 34 9.16 16.52 11.82
C THR A 34 10.32 15.83 12.54
N VAL A 35 10.06 14.81 13.36
CA VAL A 35 11.09 14.08 14.10
C VAL A 35 11.58 12.90 13.27
N MET A 36 12.82 12.97 12.77
CA MET A 36 13.38 11.95 11.88
C MET A 36 13.47 10.57 12.54
N ASP A 37 12.71 9.63 12.01
CA ASP A 37 12.69 8.21 12.37
C ASP A 37 13.28 7.36 11.23
N THR A 38 13.23 6.03 11.33
CA THR A 38 13.85 5.18 10.32
C THR A 38 13.15 5.24 8.97
N HIS A 39 11.82 5.16 8.89
CA HIS A 39 11.08 5.28 7.64
C HIS A 39 11.34 6.62 6.93
N LYS A 40 11.23 7.74 7.66
CA LYS A 40 11.48 9.08 7.10
C LYS A 40 12.93 9.24 6.68
N MET A 41 13.88 8.66 7.42
CA MET A 41 15.29 8.70 7.07
C MET A 41 15.55 8.02 5.73
N ILE A 42 15.08 6.78 5.55
CA ILE A 42 15.27 6.02 4.31
C ILE A 42 14.60 6.76 3.14
N ALA A 43 13.37 7.23 3.34
CA ALA A 43 12.60 7.98 2.34
C ALA A 43 13.33 9.24 1.86
N VAL A 44 13.80 10.08 2.79
CA VAL A 44 14.53 11.32 2.45
C VAL A 44 15.88 11.01 1.82
N GLN A 45 16.57 9.97 2.31
CA GLN A 45 17.86 9.58 1.77
C GLN A 45 17.73 9.06 0.34
N ALA A 46 16.64 8.36 -0.01
CA ALA A 46 16.35 7.95 -1.38
C ALA A 46 16.28 9.15 -2.37
N LEU A 47 15.69 10.28 -1.96
CA LEU A 47 15.67 11.49 -2.79
C LEU A 47 17.10 12.04 -3.01
N LYS A 48 17.93 11.99 -1.97
CA LYS A 48 19.33 12.43 -2.04
C LYS A 48 20.19 11.51 -2.93
N LEU A 49 19.92 10.21 -2.92
CA LEU A 49 20.54 9.25 -3.83
C LEU A 49 20.24 9.62 -5.29
N ILE A 50 18.97 9.87 -5.62
CA ILE A 50 18.56 10.29 -6.98
C ILE A 50 19.24 11.60 -7.37
N GLU A 51 19.25 12.60 -6.49
CA GLU A 51 19.89 13.90 -6.73
C GLU A 51 21.39 13.75 -7.07
N ASN A 52 22.09 12.86 -6.36
CA ASN A 52 23.51 12.62 -6.58
C ASN A 52 23.78 11.76 -7.84
N ASP A 53 22.96 10.74 -8.07
CA ASP A 53 23.23 9.73 -9.09
C ASP A 53 22.68 10.08 -10.47
N MET A 54 21.55 10.80 -10.52
CA MET A 54 20.79 11.09 -11.74
C MET A 54 20.77 12.58 -12.09
N LYS A 55 21.76 13.35 -11.60
CA LYS A 55 21.87 14.81 -11.80
C LYS A 55 21.78 15.28 -13.26
N ALA A 56 22.16 14.43 -14.22
CA ALA A 56 22.08 14.75 -15.65
C ALA A 56 20.67 14.68 -16.24
N ASP A 57 19.71 14.00 -15.58
CA ASP A 57 18.32 13.88 -16.07
C ASP A 57 17.48 15.11 -15.70
N THR A 58 17.50 16.11 -16.58
CA THR A 58 16.81 17.38 -16.37
C THR A 58 15.29 17.26 -16.24
N LYS A 59 14.64 16.25 -16.82
CA LYS A 59 13.18 16.08 -16.75
C LYS A 59 12.77 15.49 -15.40
N VAL A 60 13.48 14.47 -14.95
CA VAL A 60 13.31 13.88 -13.61
C VAL A 60 13.59 14.92 -12.53
N ASN A 61 14.64 15.73 -12.69
CA ASN A 61 15.04 16.72 -11.70
C ASN A 61 13.94 17.77 -11.42
N ALA A 62 13.16 18.18 -12.42
CA ALA A 62 12.08 19.14 -12.20
C ALA A 62 10.98 18.57 -11.26
N ASN A 63 10.59 17.30 -11.47
CA ASN A 63 9.62 16.63 -10.61
C ASN A 63 10.23 16.28 -9.24
N LEU A 64 11.52 15.95 -9.17
CA LEU A 64 12.23 15.75 -7.90
C LEU A 64 12.19 17.00 -7.03
N GLU A 65 12.42 18.18 -7.61
CA GLU A 65 12.33 19.44 -6.87
C GLU A 65 10.90 19.75 -6.41
N LEU A 66 9.87 19.41 -7.20
CA LEU A 66 8.47 19.49 -6.76
C LEU A 66 8.18 18.54 -5.60
N LEU A 67 8.72 17.32 -5.62
CA LEU A 67 8.57 16.35 -4.52
C LEU A 67 9.26 16.88 -3.25
N LYS A 68 10.47 17.43 -3.37
CA LYS A 68 11.21 18.06 -2.26
C LYS A 68 10.48 19.28 -1.68
N LYS A 69 9.76 20.06 -2.50
CA LYS A 69 8.89 21.14 -2.00
C LYS A 69 7.71 20.60 -1.16
N ASN A 70 7.29 19.37 -1.40
CA ASN A 70 6.22 18.67 -0.68
C ASN A 70 6.77 17.64 0.32
N ILE A 71 8.01 17.82 0.80
CA ILE A 71 8.69 16.82 1.63
C ILE A 71 7.92 16.47 2.91
N LEU A 72 7.24 17.44 3.52
CA LEU A 72 6.46 17.18 4.73
C LEU A 72 5.29 16.23 4.46
N SER A 73 4.61 16.36 3.31
CA SER A 73 3.56 15.43 2.91
C SER A 73 4.13 14.04 2.63
N TYR A 74 5.27 13.97 1.96
CA TYR A 74 5.98 12.72 1.71
C TYR A 74 6.37 11.99 3.01
N GLN A 75 6.93 12.73 3.99
CA GLN A 75 7.28 12.21 5.32
C GLN A 75 6.07 11.78 6.13
N LYS A 76 4.95 12.53 6.07
CA LYS A 76 3.67 12.11 6.68
C LYS A 76 3.17 10.80 6.08
N GLY A 77 3.26 10.65 4.77
CA GLY A 77 2.90 9.41 4.08
C GLY A 77 3.75 8.23 4.53
N ALA A 78 5.04 8.46 4.78
CA ALA A 78 6.00 7.43 5.18
C ALA A 78 5.75 6.85 6.58
N ILE A 79 4.89 7.46 7.41
CA ILE A 79 4.55 7.01 8.77
C ILE A 79 3.05 6.71 8.96
N ALA A 80 2.22 7.18 8.03
CA ALA A 80 0.77 7.04 8.11
C ALA A 80 0.28 5.59 8.22
N PRO A 81 0.90 4.59 7.57
CA PRO A 81 0.46 3.20 7.73
C PRO A 81 0.59 2.69 9.18
N ASP A 82 1.56 3.15 9.97
CA ASP A 82 1.75 2.72 11.37
C ASP A 82 0.85 3.45 12.38
N PHE A 83 0.70 4.77 12.21
CA PHE A 83 0.07 5.66 13.20
C PHE A 83 -1.28 6.22 12.77
N GLY A 84 -1.60 6.09 11.50
CA GLY A 84 -2.78 6.68 10.91
C GLY A 84 -4.08 6.06 11.38
N VAL A 85 -5.18 6.80 11.21
CA VAL A 85 -6.52 6.34 11.57
C VAL A 85 -6.96 5.25 10.58
N VAL A 86 -7.43 4.11 11.11
CA VAL A 86 -7.98 3.01 10.30
C VAL A 86 -9.18 3.51 9.48
N GLY A 87 -9.15 3.25 8.18
CA GLY A 87 -10.13 3.75 7.22
C GLY A 87 -9.92 5.20 6.82
N VAL A 88 -8.81 5.85 7.17
CA VAL A 88 -8.45 7.18 6.66
C VAL A 88 -7.04 7.14 6.11
N ASP A 89 -6.10 6.69 6.95
CA ASP A 89 -4.68 6.72 6.70
C ASP A 89 -4.08 5.32 6.55
N ARG A 90 -4.74 4.29 7.10
CA ARG A 90 -4.37 2.88 6.91
C ARG A 90 -5.59 1.99 6.76
N ASP A 91 -5.43 0.84 6.12
CA ASP A 91 -6.55 -0.05 5.78
C ASP A 91 -6.88 -1.05 6.89
N TYR A 92 -5.90 -1.39 7.75
CA TYR A 92 -6.02 -2.50 8.69
C TYR A 92 -5.57 -2.17 10.11
N GLU A 93 -6.20 -2.82 11.09
CA GLU A 93 -5.89 -2.59 12.51
C GLU A 93 -4.63 -3.34 12.96
N LEU A 94 -4.43 -4.58 12.49
CA LEU A 94 -3.36 -5.49 12.94
C LEU A 94 -2.12 -5.51 12.02
N TYR A 95 -2.03 -4.55 11.10
CA TYR A 95 -0.84 -4.34 10.25
C TYR A 95 -0.45 -5.54 9.37
N GLN A 96 -1.34 -6.49 9.09
CA GLN A 96 -1.01 -7.66 8.27
C GLN A 96 -0.55 -7.30 6.85
N ASP A 97 -1.00 -6.16 6.33
CA ASP A 97 -0.60 -5.61 5.06
C ASP A 97 0.81 -4.99 5.08
N HIS A 98 1.49 -4.95 6.22
CA HIS A 98 2.91 -4.58 6.33
C HIS A 98 3.85 -5.76 6.06
N PHE A 99 3.31 -6.97 5.92
CA PHE A 99 4.10 -8.19 5.77
C PHE A 99 3.98 -8.75 4.34
N TYR A 100 5.05 -9.40 3.89
CA TYR A 100 5.10 -10.04 2.59
C TYR A 100 6.20 -11.09 2.53
N ASP A 101 5.82 -12.36 2.50
CA ASP A 101 6.76 -13.44 2.19
C ASP A 101 6.92 -13.58 0.67
N PRO A 102 8.12 -13.34 0.10
CA PRO A 102 8.35 -13.39 -1.35
C PRO A 102 8.28 -14.80 -1.96
N ASP A 103 8.26 -15.86 -1.15
CA ASP A 103 8.16 -17.23 -1.63
C ASP A 103 6.71 -17.67 -1.80
N SER A 104 5.83 -17.29 -0.86
CA SER A 104 4.39 -17.61 -0.94
C SER A 104 3.58 -16.52 -1.63
N GLY A 105 4.05 -15.26 -1.61
CA GLY A 105 3.30 -14.09 -2.03
C GLY A 105 2.27 -13.59 -1.00
N ASP A 106 2.31 -14.13 0.23
CA ASP A 106 1.30 -13.90 1.27
C ASP A 106 1.90 -13.21 2.53
N ASN A 107 1.05 -12.54 3.30
CA ASN A 107 1.37 -12.08 4.66
C ASN A 107 1.14 -13.19 5.71
N PHE A 108 1.44 -12.89 6.97
CA PHE A 108 1.39 -13.87 8.06
C PHE A 108 0.01 -14.49 8.32
N THR A 109 -1.10 -13.82 7.96
CA THR A 109 -2.47 -14.32 8.17
C THR A 109 -2.81 -15.50 7.25
N ALA A 110 -2.03 -15.77 6.21
CA ALA A 110 -2.18 -16.97 5.39
C ALA A 110 -1.70 -18.25 6.10
N ASN A 111 -0.97 -18.13 7.21
CA ASN A 111 -0.56 -19.28 8.01
C ASN A 111 -1.73 -19.78 8.87
N ILE A 112 -2.10 -21.06 8.69
CA ILE A 112 -3.21 -21.75 9.35
C ILE A 112 -3.19 -21.70 10.89
N THR A 113 -2.03 -21.40 11.47
CA THR A 113 -1.87 -21.31 12.94
C THR A 113 -2.49 -20.03 13.52
N TYR A 114 -2.72 -18.98 12.71
CA TYR A 114 -3.38 -17.77 13.17
C TYR A 114 -4.91 -17.94 13.17
N PRO A 115 -5.62 -17.57 14.24
CA PRO A 115 -7.08 -17.74 14.34
C PRO A 115 -7.89 -16.70 13.55
N PHE A 116 -7.28 -16.08 12.52
CA PHE A 116 -7.86 -14.99 11.73
C PHE A 116 -8.10 -15.44 10.30
N TYR A 117 -9.06 -14.80 9.62
CA TYR A 117 -9.26 -15.01 8.19
C TYR A 117 -8.06 -14.46 7.41
N LYS A 118 -7.67 -15.15 6.34
CA LYS A 118 -6.64 -14.67 5.42
C LYS A 118 -7.02 -13.29 4.90
N VAL A 119 -6.10 -12.35 5.04
CA VAL A 119 -6.18 -11.02 4.45
C VAL A 119 -5.36 -11.05 3.16
N PRO A 120 -5.93 -10.67 2.00
CA PRO A 120 -5.24 -10.78 0.73
C PRO A 120 -4.21 -9.68 0.49
N ASP A 121 -4.29 -8.56 1.21
CA ASP A 121 -3.35 -7.46 1.06
C ASP A 121 -2.03 -7.72 1.78
N THR A 122 -0.95 -7.32 1.14
CA THR A 122 0.43 -7.49 1.58
C THR A 122 1.19 -6.20 1.36
N ALA A 123 2.41 -6.11 1.88
CA ALA A 123 3.24 -4.93 1.63
C ALA A 123 3.47 -4.72 0.12
N GLU A 124 3.57 -5.80 -0.66
CA GLU A 124 3.67 -5.75 -2.12
C GLU A 124 2.42 -5.16 -2.78
N SER A 125 1.21 -5.58 -2.36
CA SER A 125 -0.01 -5.04 -2.95
C SER A 125 -0.20 -3.57 -2.60
N GLN A 126 0.14 -3.19 -1.37
CA GLN A 126 0.02 -1.80 -0.90
C GLN A 126 1.02 -0.87 -1.60
N ILE A 127 2.22 -1.34 -1.91
CA ILE A 127 3.15 -0.61 -2.81
C ILE A 127 2.46 -0.32 -4.13
N ARG A 128 1.92 -1.35 -4.81
CA ARG A 128 1.24 -1.18 -6.10
C ARG A 128 0.04 -0.24 -6.01
N ASN A 129 -0.74 -0.36 -4.94
CA ASN A 129 -1.91 0.45 -4.66
C ASN A 129 -1.53 1.94 -4.56
N TYR A 130 -0.75 2.29 -3.54
CA TYR A 130 -0.43 3.68 -3.24
C TYR A 130 0.46 4.34 -4.30
N PHE A 131 1.33 3.58 -4.97
CA PHE A 131 2.11 4.09 -6.11
C PHE A 131 1.20 4.49 -7.28
N SER A 132 0.19 3.66 -7.59
CA SER A 132 -0.77 3.96 -8.66
C SER A 132 -1.64 5.18 -8.32
N GLN A 133 -2.05 5.30 -7.06
CA GLN A 133 -2.78 6.46 -6.55
C GLN A 133 -1.93 7.73 -6.64
N ALA A 134 -0.66 7.66 -6.20
CA ALA A 134 0.28 8.77 -6.27
C ALA A 134 0.48 9.25 -7.71
N LEU A 135 0.68 8.31 -8.65
CA LEU A 135 0.91 8.63 -10.06
C LEU A 135 -0.27 9.38 -10.67
N ALA A 136 -1.50 8.90 -10.43
CA ALA A 136 -2.69 9.55 -10.95
C ALA A 136 -2.90 10.93 -10.31
N THR A 137 -2.70 11.05 -8.99
CA THR A 137 -2.89 12.28 -8.23
C THR A 137 -1.86 13.36 -8.63
N TRP A 138 -0.62 12.95 -8.92
CA TRP A 138 0.41 13.86 -9.40
C TRP A 138 0.04 14.44 -10.77
N LYS A 139 -0.52 13.61 -11.66
CA LYS A 139 -0.97 14.01 -12.99
C LYS A 139 -2.21 14.93 -12.95
N ASP A 140 -2.95 14.94 -11.85
CA ASP A 140 -4.02 15.91 -11.61
C ASP A 140 -3.49 17.26 -11.09
N GLY A 141 -2.20 17.35 -10.74
CA GLY A 141 -1.57 18.55 -10.20
C GLY A 141 -1.64 18.68 -8.68
N ASP A 142 -2.20 17.70 -7.97
CA ASP A 142 -2.21 17.67 -6.51
C ASP A 142 -0.90 17.03 -5.99
N TYR A 143 0.17 17.81 -6.04
CA TYR A 143 1.51 17.35 -5.67
C TYR A 143 1.62 17.03 -4.17
N ALA A 144 0.86 17.70 -3.31
CA ALA A 144 0.90 17.45 -1.87
C ALA A 144 0.30 16.08 -1.54
N GLN A 145 -0.90 15.78 -2.05
CA GLN A 145 -1.53 14.48 -1.83
C GLN A 145 -0.78 13.36 -2.57
N ALA A 146 -0.28 13.62 -3.78
CA ALA A 146 0.53 12.65 -4.50
C ALA A 146 1.82 12.29 -3.75
N SER A 147 2.47 13.28 -3.14
CA SER A 147 3.65 13.06 -2.28
C SER A 147 3.29 12.23 -1.05
N TYR A 148 2.15 12.51 -0.40
CA TYR A 148 1.65 11.70 0.72
C TYR A 148 1.42 10.24 0.31
N LEU A 149 0.74 10.00 -0.81
CA LEU A 149 0.49 8.65 -1.32
C LEU A 149 1.79 7.93 -1.72
N LEU A 150 2.75 8.64 -2.33
CA LEU A 150 4.06 8.06 -2.63
C LEU A 150 4.82 7.69 -1.35
N GLY A 151 4.71 8.53 -0.31
CA GLY A 151 5.22 8.24 1.04
C GLY A 151 4.63 6.97 1.62
N LYS A 152 3.32 6.74 1.47
CA LYS A 152 2.69 5.48 1.87
C LYS A 152 3.24 4.29 1.07
N ALA A 153 3.38 4.42 -0.25
CA ALA A 153 3.91 3.34 -1.09
C ALA A 153 5.33 2.91 -0.65
N ILE A 154 6.21 3.89 -0.41
CA ILE A 154 7.59 3.60 0.02
C ILE A 154 7.69 3.20 1.48
N HIS A 155 6.73 3.53 2.35
CA HIS A 155 6.62 2.91 3.69
C HIS A 155 6.58 1.38 3.59
N TYR A 156 5.60 0.84 2.85
CA TYR A 156 5.46 -0.62 2.68
C TYR A 156 6.67 -1.25 1.99
N PHE A 157 7.36 -0.52 1.11
CA PHE A 157 8.64 -0.99 0.56
C PHE A 157 9.76 -1.01 1.62
N GLY A 158 9.76 -0.06 2.55
CA GLY A 158 10.61 -0.08 3.74
C GLY A 158 10.39 -1.35 4.54
N ASP A 159 9.12 -1.68 4.82
CA ASP A 159 8.75 -2.91 5.52
C ASP A 159 9.23 -4.17 4.80
N ILE A 160 9.13 -4.25 3.47
CA ILE A 160 9.71 -5.36 2.70
C ILE A 160 11.22 -5.51 2.92
N ASN A 161 11.92 -4.41 3.20
CA ASN A 161 13.35 -4.44 3.52
C ASN A 161 13.62 -4.85 4.98
N GLN A 162 12.59 -4.91 5.83
CA GLN A 162 12.67 -5.41 7.20
C GLN A 162 12.70 -6.95 7.17
N PRO A 163 13.73 -7.59 7.74
CA PRO A 163 13.84 -9.05 7.72
C PRO A 163 12.62 -9.80 8.30
N HIS A 164 12.12 -9.40 9.47
CA HIS A 164 10.94 -9.95 10.13
C HIS A 164 9.66 -9.81 9.30
N HIS A 165 9.46 -8.68 8.61
CA HIS A 165 8.28 -8.50 7.75
C HIS A 165 8.33 -9.44 6.53
N ALA A 166 9.51 -9.62 5.94
CA ALA A 166 9.73 -10.59 4.85
C ALA A 166 9.71 -12.05 5.31
N LEU A 167 9.85 -12.30 6.62
CA LEU A 167 9.77 -13.61 7.27
C LEU A 167 8.39 -13.94 7.82
N ASN A 168 7.42 -13.01 7.76
CA ASN A 168 6.14 -13.13 8.46
C ASN A 168 6.29 -13.36 9.99
N TRP A 169 7.35 -12.81 10.59
CA TRP A 169 7.60 -12.86 12.04
C TRP A 169 6.99 -11.61 12.68
N THR A 170 5.85 -11.77 13.33
CA THR A 170 5.08 -10.67 13.91
C THR A 170 5.79 -10.01 15.10
N GLY A 171 5.45 -8.73 15.33
CA GLY A 171 5.97 -7.92 16.43
C GLY A 171 5.24 -8.12 17.75
N GLY A 172 5.68 -7.37 18.76
CA GLY A 172 5.08 -7.34 20.09
C GLY A 172 6.13 -7.18 21.19
N PRO A 173 5.72 -6.80 22.41
CA PRO A 173 6.64 -6.57 23.52
C PRO A 173 7.59 -7.76 23.75
N GLY A 174 8.90 -7.49 23.74
CA GLY A 174 9.95 -8.49 24.01
C GLY A 174 10.28 -9.44 22.85
N THR A 175 9.66 -9.28 21.67
CA THR A 175 9.97 -10.08 20.48
C THR A 175 11.27 -9.63 19.81
N ALA A 176 11.87 -10.53 19.00
CA ALA A 176 13.02 -10.18 18.15
C ALA A 176 12.71 -8.98 17.25
N HIS A 177 11.51 -8.97 16.68
CA HIS A 177 11.02 -7.93 15.78
C HIS A 177 11.09 -6.55 16.44
N THR A 178 10.35 -6.33 17.54
CA THR A 178 10.27 -5.01 18.17
C THR A 178 11.62 -4.55 18.73
N ASN A 179 12.42 -5.49 19.26
CA ASN A 179 13.74 -5.15 19.79
C ASN A 179 14.75 -4.79 18.68
N PHE A 180 14.72 -5.52 17.56
CA PHE A 180 15.60 -5.28 16.42
C PHE A 180 15.34 -3.90 15.79
N GLU A 181 14.08 -3.51 15.67
CA GLU A 181 13.74 -2.20 15.14
C GLU A 181 14.07 -1.05 16.09
N GLY A 182 13.82 -1.23 17.38
CA GLY A 182 14.27 -0.25 18.38
C GLY A 182 15.79 -0.09 18.39
N TYR A 183 16.53 -1.19 18.19
CA TYR A 183 17.97 -1.13 17.98
C TYR A 183 18.32 -0.32 16.72
N ILE A 184 17.73 -0.68 15.58
CA ILE A 184 17.96 0.01 14.30
C ILE A 184 17.70 1.51 14.40
N GLU A 185 16.61 1.92 15.01
CA GLU A 185 16.26 3.33 15.19
C GLU A 185 17.35 4.12 15.90
N SER A 186 18.00 3.49 16.88
CA SER A 186 19.10 4.09 17.66
C SER A 186 20.41 4.24 16.86
N VAL A 187 20.58 3.49 15.75
CA VAL A 187 21.81 3.47 14.95
C VAL A 187 21.61 3.85 13.49
N LYS A 188 20.39 4.14 13.03
CA LYS A 188 20.01 4.35 11.62
C LYS A 188 20.91 5.34 10.87
N ASP A 189 21.35 6.40 11.56
CA ASP A 189 22.14 7.47 10.95
C ASP A 189 23.54 7.00 10.50
N LYS A 190 24.08 5.94 11.12
CA LYS A 190 25.35 5.32 10.72
C LYS A 190 25.30 4.72 9.31
N PHE A 191 24.11 4.34 8.84
CA PHE A 191 23.93 3.55 7.62
C PHE A 191 23.41 4.36 6.43
N LYS A 192 23.39 5.69 6.55
CA LYS A 192 23.06 6.57 5.42
C LYS A 192 24.08 6.43 4.29
N ILE A 193 23.58 6.13 3.09
CA ILE A 193 24.39 6.07 1.87
C ILE A 193 24.11 7.28 0.98
N ASN A 194 25.12 7.77 0.25
CA ASN A 194 25.00 8.96 -0.61
C ASN A 194 25.00 8.64 -2.12
N THR A 195 25.16 7.38 -2.50
CA THR A 195 25.04 6.89 -3.88
C THR A 195 24.65 5.41 -3.85
N ILE A 196 23.96 4.92 -4.88
CA ILE A 196 23.78 3.47 -5.07
C ILE A 196 25.03 2.80 -5.66
N GLY A 197 26.04 3.59 -6.04
CA GLY A 197 27.38 3.14 -6.38
C GLY A 197 27.46 2.48 -7.75
N ASN A 198 28.01 1.26 -7.81
CA ASN A 198 28.14 0.51 -9.07
C ASN A 198 26.79 0.01 -9.60
N ASP A 199 25.74 0.07 -8.80
CA ASP A 199 24.40 -0.44 -9.13
C ASP A 199 23.55 0.59 -9.89
N LYS A 200 24.14 1.68 -10.40
CA LYS A 200 23.41 2.79 -11.10
C LYS A 200 22.55 2.34 -12.28
N SER A 201 22.88 1.21 -12.91
CA SER A 201 22.03 0.64 -13.97
C SER A 201 20.64 0.24 -13.46
N GLU A 202 20.46 -0.03 -12.16
CA GLU A 202 19.17 -0.38 -11.56
C GLU A 202 18.11 0.68 -11.74
N TYR A 203 18.47 1.97 -11.83
CA TYR A 203 17.52 3.06 -12.11
C TYR A 203 16.75 2.86 -13.41
N THR A 204 17.36 2.20 -14.39
CA THR A 204 16.78 2.01 -15.73
C THR A 204 16.46 0.55 -16.04
N LEU A 205 16.79 -0.37 -15.13
CA LEU A 205 16.55 -1.80 -15.32
C LEU A 205 15.04 -2.08 -15.28
N ASN A 206 14.58 -2.93 -16.20
CA ASN A 206 13.15 -3.27 -16.37
C ASN A 206 12.26 -2.06 -16.72
N ASN A 207 12.83 -0.99 -17.30
CA ASN A 207 12.04 0.18 -17.68
C ASN A 207 11.03 -0.07 -18.81
N ASP A 208 11.25 -1.14 -19.57
CA ASP A 208 10.35 -1.69 -20.59
C ASP A 208 9.13 -2.42 -20.00
N LYS A 209 9.15 -2.79 -18.72
CA LYS A 209 8.06 -3.51 -18.07
C LYS A 209 6.88 -2.61 -17.71
N PRO A 210 5.64 -3.15 -17.74
CA PRO A 210 4.49 -2.49 -17.14
C PRO A 210 4.76 -2.10 -15.69
N ILE A 211 4.24 -0.96 -15.25
CA ILE A 211 4.61 -0.37 -13.95
C ILE A 211 4.34 -1.31 -12.78
N LEU A 212 3.21 -2.03 -12.77
CA LEU A 212 2.92 -2.98 -11.69
C LEU A 212 3.88 -4.17 -11.69
N GLU A 213 4.27 -4.68 -12.86
CA GLU A 213 5.26 -5.76 -12.96
C GLU A 213 6.63 -5.30 -12.46
N PHE A 214 7.05 -4.07 -12.82
CA PHE A 214 8.26 -3.47 -12.28
C PHE A 214 8.23 -3.41 -10.75
N LEU A 215 7.14 -2.91 -10.16
CA LEU A 215 7.01 -2.80 -8.70
C LEU A 215 7.08 -4.17 -8.02
N THR A 216 6.38 -5.18 -8.57
CA THR A 216 6.44 -6.56 -8.06
C THR A 216 7.85 -7.16 -8.16
N ILE A 217 8.57 -6.90 -9.26
CA ILE A 217 9.97 -7.37 -9.42
C ILE A 217 10.86 -6.74 -8.34
N GLN A 218 10.74 -5.43 -8.09
CA GLN A 218 11.52 -4.75 -7.06
C GLN A 218 11.16 -5.27 -5.66
N ALA A 219 9.87 -5.34 -5.33
CA ALA A 219 9.39 -5.89 -4.06
C ALA A 219 9.94 -7.31 -3.81
N ASN A 220 9.84 -8.20 -4.79
CA ASN A 220 10.36 -9.57 -4.68
C ASN A 220 11.87 -9.63 -4.51
N LYS A 221 12.63 -8.84 -5.26
CA LYS A 221 14.10 -8.78 -5.14
C LYS A 221 14.50 -8.42 -3.71
N TYR A 222 13.96 -7.31 -3.21
CA TYR A 222 14.36 -6.76 -1.93
C TYR A 222 13.82 -7.59 -0.75
N ALA A 223 12.59 -8.10 -0.85
CA ALA A 223 12.04 -9.05 0.13
C ALA A 223 12.92 -10.30 0.30
N ARG A 224 13.43 -10.87 -0.79
CA ARG A 224 14.31 -12.05 -0.74
C ARG A 224 15.65 -11.73 -0.08
N LEU A 225 16.20 -10.55 -0.35
CA LEU A 225 17.41 -10.07 0.33
C LEU A 225 17.16 -9.93 1.84
N SER A 226 16.04 -9.34 2.26
CA SER A 226 15.65 -9.23 3.68
C SER A 226 15.45 -10.58 4.34
N LYS A 227 14.70 -11.48 3.68
CA LYS A 227 14.43 -12.83 4.17
C LYS A 227 15.72 -13.63 4.38
N SER A 228 16.74 -13.42 3.54
CA SER A 228 18.04 -14.06 3.68
C SER A 228 18.79 -13.67 4.97
N LEU A 229 18.39 -12.57 5.63
CA LEU A 229 18.95 -12.12 6.91
C LEU A 229 18.36 -12.84 8.13
N ALA A 230 17.43 -13.79 7.95
CA ALA A 230 16.87 -14.60 9.04
C ALA A 230 17.90 -15.16 10.05
N PRO A 231 19.10 -15.63 9.65
CA PRO A 231 20.09 -16.14 10.60
C PRO A 231 20.67 -15.09 11.54
N LYS A 232 20.46 -13.79 11.27
CA LYS A 232 21.07 -12.66 11.99
C LYS A 232 20.10 -11.85 12.82
N VAL A 233 18.79 -12.07 12.72
CA VAL A 233 17.77 -11.16 13.28
C VAL A 233 16.91 -11.79 14.38
N SER A 234 17.24 -12.99 14.84
CA SER A 234 16.51 -13.63 15.94
C SER A 234 17.00 -13.16 17.33
N MET A 235 16.22 -13.42 18.38
CA MET A 235 16.58 -13.05 19.77
C MET A 235 17.88 -13.69 20.29
N LYS A 236 18.37 -14.77 19.66
CA LYS A 236 19.62 -15.43 20.04
C LYS A 236 20.86 -14.76 19.42
N ASN A 237 20.66 -13.85 18.46
CA ASN A 237 21.77 -13.16 17.80
C ASN A 237 22.30 -12.01 18.66
N SER A 238 23.59 -11.72 18.51
CA SER A 238 24.29 -10.62 19.15
C SER A 238 23.99 -9.28 18.49
N TYR A 239 24.28 -8.17 19.19
CA TYR A 239 24.19 -6.82 18.60
C TYR A 239 25.09 -6.65 17.38
N THR A 240 26.22 -7.35 17.28
CA THR A 240 27.09 -7.32 16.10
C THR A 240 26.40 -7.94 14.88
N GLU A 241 25.70 -9.07 15.06
CA GLU A 241 24.92 -9.68 13.99
C GLU A 241 23.71 -8.81 13.60
N TRP A 242 23.08 -8.16 14.58
CA TRP A 242 22.03 -7.19 14.32
C TRP A 242 22.55 -5.96 13.57
N GLU A 243 23.74 -5.47 13.90
CA GLU A 243 24.38 -4.34 13.20
C GLU A 243 24.70 -4.69 11.74
N ASP A 244 25.18 -5.91 11.49
CA ASP A 244 25.44 -6.42 10.14
C ASP A 244 24.12 -6.55 9.33
N ALA A 245 23.07 -7.11 9.94
CA ALA A 245 21.74 -7.17 9.31
C ALA A 245 21.17 -5.76 9.06
N ALA A 246 21.32 -4.82 9.99
CA ALA A 246 20.89 -3.43 9.86
C ALA A 246 21.62 -2.71 8.72
N SER A 247 22.93 -2.88 8.62
CA SER A 247 23.76 -2.31 7.55
C SER A 247 23.26 -2.74 6.16
N ILE A 248 23.00 -4.04 5.99
CA ILE A 248 22.52 -4.62 4.73
C ILE A 248 21.09 -4.15 4.43
N SER A 249 20.16 -4.33 5.38
CA SER A 249 18.73 -4.02 5.18
C SER A 249 18.48 -2.52 4.95
N LEU A 250 19.11 -1.63 5.72
CA LEU A 250 18.98 -0.19 5.52
C LEU A 250 19.60 0.29 4.22
N SER A 251 20.76 -0.23 3.84
CA SER A 251 21.37 0.10 2.54
C SER A 251 20.45 -0.34 1.40
N ASN A 252 19.91 -1.55 1.48
CA ASN A 252 18.97 -2.09 0.50
C ASN A 252 17.68 -1.27 0.42
N ALA A 253 17.10 -0.90 1.56
CA ALA A 253 15.91 -0.05 1.61
C ALA A 253 16.14 1.29 0.90
N GLN A 254 17.26 1.97 1.20
CA GLN A 254 17.61 3.25 0.57
C GLN A 254 17.80 3.10 -0.95
N LYS A 255 18.55 2.08 -1.40
CA LYS A 255 18.77 1.80 -2.84
C LYS A 255 17.47 1.51 -3.57
N GLY A 256 16.68 0.57 -3.06
CA GLY A 256 15.43 0.14 -3.70
C GLY A 256 14.39 1.27 -3.74
N MET A 257 14.26 2.03 -2.65
CA MET A 257 13.38 3.21 -2.63
C MET A 257 13.83 4.25 -3.65
N ALA A 258 15.13 4.51 -3.78
CA ALA A 258 15.65 5.45 -4.78
C ALA A 258 15.27 5.01 -6.20
N VAL A 259 15.42 3.72 -6.52
CA VAL A 259 15.04 3.15 -7.82
C VAL A 259 13.53 3.28 -8.07
N MET A 260 12.69 2.99 -7.07
CA MET A 260 11.23 3.11 -7.22
C MET A 260 10.76 4.56 -7.35
N VAL A 261 11.31 5.48 -6.54
CA VAL A 261 10.97 6.90 -6.62
C VAL A 261 11.48 7.49 -7.92
N TYR A 262 12.66 7.10 -8.40
CA TYR A 262 13.13 7.50 -9.72
C TYR A 262 12.15 7.03 -10.81
N ARG A 263 11.70 5.77 -10.76
CA ARG A 263 10.67 5.28 -11.70
C ARG A 263 9.40 6.10 -11.62
N PHE A 264 8.93 6.48 -10.43
CA PHE A 264 7.78 7.37 -10.27
C PHE A 264 8.01 8.70 -11.00
N LEU A 265 9.17 9.32 -10.78
CA LEU A 265 9.53 10.61 -11.38
C LEU A 265 9.60 10.52 -12.92
N GLU A 266 10.10 9.42 -13.46
CA GLU A 266 10.05 9.16 -14.90
C GLU A 266 8.61 9.06 -15.40
N GLU A 267 7.74 8.30 -14.71
CA GLU A 267 6.34 8.09 -15.11
C GLU A 267 5.49 9.37 -15.09
N VAL A 268 5.74 10.28 -14.15
CA VAL A 268 5.07 11.59 -14.13
C VAL A 268 5.67 12.59 -15.11
N SER A 269 6.90 12.36 -15.58
CA SER A 269 7.57 13.19 -16.59
C SER A 269 7.20 12.81 -18.03
N LYS A 270 6.59 11.63 -18.24
CA LYS A 270 6.13 11.16 -19.55
C LYS A 270 4.79 11.82 -19.91
N ASN A 271 4.70 12.30 -21.16
CA ASN A 271 3.44 12.75 -21.76
C ASN A 271 2.59 11.59 -22.29
N THR A 272 3.15 10.38 -22.35
CA THR A 272 2.47 9.16 -22.81
C THR A 272 2.27 8.20 -21.64
N THR A 273 1.16 7.48 -21.66
CA THR A 273 0.89 6.41 -20.71
C THR A 273 1.80 5.22 -21.01
N SER A 274 2.48 4.70 -19.98
CA SER A 274 3.37 3.53 -20.09
C SER A 274 2.63 2.29 -20.58
N VAL A 275 3.41 1.30 -21.04
CA VAL A 275 2.94 0.00 -21.54
C VAL A 275 1.87 -0.57 -20.62
N VAL A 276 0.62 -0.57 -21.08
CA VAL A 276 -0.51 -1.17 -20.36
C VAL A 276 -0.53 -2.65 -20.72
N ASN A 277 -0.47 -3.51 -19.71
CA ASN A 277 -0.83 -4.90 -19.92
C ASN A 277 -2.32 -4.95 -20.26
N ASN A 278 -2.69 -5.52 -21.41
CA ASN A 278 -4.09 -5.64 -21.79
C ASN A 278 -4.88 -6.55 -20.84
N LYS A 279 -4.22 -7.48 -20.13
CA LYS A 279 -4.86 -8.29 -19.09
C LYS A 279 -5.16 -7.44 -17.86
N ILE A 280 -6.31 -7.68 -17.22
CA ILE A 280 -6.71 -6.96 -16.00
C ILE A 280 -5.86 -7.39 -14.81
N GLY A 281 -5.82 -8.70 -14.50
CA GLY A 281 -5.07 -9.25 -13.36
C GLY A 281 -5.52 -8.62 -12.03
N LYS A 282 -4.56 -8.40 -11.12
CA LYS A 282 -4.80 -7.73 -9.84
C LYS A 282 -4.99 -6.22 -10.00
N PHE A 283 -6.04 -5.69 -9.38
CA PHE A 283 -6.40 -4.27 -9.44
C PHE A 283 -6.97 -3.78 -8.10
N HIS A 284 -7.05 -2.45 -7.94
CA HIS A 284 -7.56 -1.82 -6.71
C HIS A 284 -8.78 -0.95 -6.98
N VAL A 285 -9.76 -1.04 -6.08
CA VAL A 285 -10.92 -0.16 -6.02
C VAL A 285 -10.83 0.64 -4.73
N VAL A 286 -10.92 1.96 -4.81
CA VAL A 286 -10.87 2.86 -3.64
C VAL A 286 -12.21 3.58 -3.52
N LEU A 287 -12.92 3.34 -2.42
CA LEU A 287 -14.23 3.92 -2.15
C LEU A 287 -14.16 4.81 -0.93
N THR A 288 -14.59 6.06 -1.08
CA THR A 288 -14.68 7.02 0.03
C THR A 288 -16.13 7.22 0.42
N THR A 289 -16.47 6.87 1.66
CA THR A 289 -17.75 7.19 2.30
C THR A 289 -17.76 8.67 2.65
N ASP A 290 -18.90 9.34 2.43
CA ASP A 290 -19.07 10.75 2.78
C ASP A 290 -18.89 10.97 4.29
N SER A 291 -18.51 12.17 4.72
CA SER A 291 -18.40 12.57 6.12
C SER A 291 -19.73 13.08 6.70
N GLU A 292 -20.79 13.20 5.90
CA GLU A 292 -22.13 13.51 6.36
C GLU A 292 -22.62 12.47 7.38
N LYS A 293 -23.40 12.93 8.37
CA LYS A 293 -23.97 12.04 9.39
C LYS A 293 -24.77 10.92 8.73
N ASP A 294 -24.64 9.71 9.26
CA ASP A 294 -25.35 8.49 8.83
C ASP A 294 -25.02 8.06 7.38
N SER A 295 -23.91 8.56 6.82
CA SER A 295 -23.44 8.19 5.47
C SER A 295 -22.91 6.76 5.37
N GLY A 296 -22.50 6.15 6.49
CA GLY A 296 -21.93 4.82 6.53
C GLY A 296 -22.98 3.71 6.46
N THR A 297 -22.55 2.46 6.23
CA THR A 297 -23.47 1.33 6.10
C THR A 297 -22.90 0.02 6.61
N ASP A 298 -23.74 -0.82 7.22
CA ASP A 298 -23.43 -2.23 7.52
C ASP A 298 -23.95 -3.20 6.43
N ASP A 299 -24.57 -2.67 5.36
CA ASP A 299 -25.05 -3.44 4.23
C ASP A 299 -23.92 -4.04 3.39
N TYR A 300 -24.24 -4.97 2.49
CA TYR A 300 -23.24 -5.48 1.55
C TYR A 300 -23.02 -4.47 0.44
N VAL A 301 -21.76 -4.21 0.13
CA VAL A 301 -21.34 -3.37 -0.99
C VAL A 301 -20.52 -4.23 -1.93
N TYR A 302 -20.83 -4.15 -3.21
CA TYR A 302 -20.15 -4.89 -4.27
C TYR A 302 -19.59 -3.93 -5.30
N PHE A 303 -18.47 -4.29 -5.88
CA PHE A 303 -17.93 -3.69 -7.09
C PHE A 303 -18.05 -4.69 -8.23
N GLY A 304 -18.49 -4.24 -9.41
CA GLY A 304 -18.52 -5.09 -10.58
C GLY A 304 -18.10 -4.39 -11.86
N ILE A 305 -17.77 -5.22 -12.84
CA ILE A 305 -17.30 -4.81 -14.18
C ILE A 305 -18.20 -5.47 -15.21
N ASN A 306 -18.73 -4.65 -16.13
CA ASN A 306 -19.45 -5.10 -17.31
C ASN A 306 -18.51 -5.03 -18.52
N PHE A 307 -18.47 -6.11 -19.30
CA PHE A 307 -17.67 -6.19 -20.51
C PHE A 307 -18.54 -6.08 -21.77
N LYS A 308 -17.96 -5.56 -22.86
CA LYS A 308 -18.63 -5.40 -24.16
C LYS A 308 -19.16 -6.70 -24.76
N ASN A 309 -18.60 -7.84 -24.34
CA ASN A 309 -19.04 -9.18 -24.75
C ASN A 309 -20.22 -9.73 -23.93
N GLY A 310 -20.79 -8.92 -23.01
CA GLY A 310 -21.91 -9.27 -22.15
C GLY A 310 -21.54 -10.09 -20.91
N LYS A 311 -20.26 -10.43 -20.71
CA LYS A 311 -19.79 -11.02 -19.44
C LYS A 311 -19.77 -9.94 -18.36
N ASN A 312 -20.07 -10.35 -17.12
CA ASN A 312 -19.96 -9.48 -15.94
C ASN A 312 -19.22 -10.23 -14.83
N VAL A 313 -18.43 -9.50 -14.05
CA VAL A 313 -17.80 -10.00 -12.83
C VAL A 313 -18.17 -9.08 -11.67
N GLU A 314 -18.27 -9.64 -10.47
CA GLU A 314 -18.66 -8.91 -9.28
C GLU A 314 -17.89 -9.42 -8.05
N PHE A 315 -17.48 -8.49 -7.20
CA PHE A 315 -16.70 -8.75 -6.00
C PHE A 315 -17.34 -8.05 -4.81
N GLU A 316 -17.35 -8.70 -3.65
CA GLU A 316 -17.76 -8.07 -2.40
C GLU A 316 -16.62 -7.15 -1.90
N CYS A 317 -16.94 -5.89 -1.63
CA CYS A 317 -16.03 -4.96 -0.96
C CYS A 317 -16.08 -5.23 0.54
N ASN A 318 -15.09 -5.96 1.07
CA ASN A 318 -15.08 -6.41 2.46
C ASN A 318 -13.64 -6.57 2.98
N LEU A 319 -13.13 -5.55 3.65
CA LEU A 319 -11.89 -5.60 4.42
C LEU A 319 -12.18 -6.18 5.82
N PRO A 320 -11.22 -6.91 6.39
CA PRO A 320 -11.20 -7.20 7.82
C PRO A 320 -11.45 -5.97 8.69
N GLY A 321 -12.53 -6.01 9.48
CA GLY A 321 -12.90 -4.93 10.39
C GLY A 321 -14.31 -4.43 10.11
N ASN A 322 -14.50 -3.12 10.30
CA ASN A 322 -15.76 -2.44 9.98
C ASN A 322 -15.52 -1.40 8.89
N ASP A 323 -15.97 -1.74 7.69
CA ASP A 323 -15.89 -0.96 6.47
C ASP A 323 -17.02 0.06 6.35
N PHE A 324 -16.87 0.99 5.39
CA PHE A 324 -17.91 1.96 5.04
C PHE A 324 -18.44 2.76 6.24
N LYS A 325 -17.59 3.06 7.22
CA LYS A 325 -17.92 4.02 8.28
C LYS A 325 -17.96 5.43 7.69
N THR A 326 -18.78 6.29 8.27
CA THR A 326 -18.82 7.72 7.91
C THR A 326 -17.42 8.33 7.90
N GLY A 327 -17.08 9.00 6.80
CA GLY A 327 -15.80 9.68 6.60
C GLY A 327 -14.61 8.78 6.28
N THR A 328 -14.81 7.46 6.10
CA THR A 328 -13.72 6.53 5.81
C THR A 328 -13.53 6.25 4.32
N THR A 329 -12.31 5.90 3.94
CA THR A 329 -11.91 5.39 2.64
C THR A 329 -11.40 3.97 2.80
N GLY A 330 -11.94 3.03 2.02
CA GLY A 330 -11.46 1.65 1.93
C GLY A 330 -10.81 1.40 0.58
N SER A 331 -9.71 0.64 0.58
CA SER A 331 -9.04 0.16 -0.63
C SER A 331 -9.15 -1.36 -0.74
N TYR A 332 -9.77 -1.84 -1.82
CA TYR A 332 -10.09 -3.24 -2.03
C TYR A 332 -9.27 -3.81 -3.20
N GLN A 333 -8.44 -4.82 -2.93
CA GLN A 333 -7.75 -5.57 -3.98
C GLN A 333 -8.63 -6.69 -4.52
N PHE A 334 -8.76 -6.76 -5.84
CA PHE A 334 -9.44 -7.85 -6.56
C PHE A 334 -8.54 -8.42 -7.66
N ASP A 335 -8.89 -9.59 -8.17
CA ASP A 335 -8.15 -10.27 -9.24
C ASP A 335 -9.11 -10.84 -10.30
N ILE A 336 -8.73 -10.69 -11.56
CA ILE A 336 -9.37 -11.31 -12.72
C ILE A 336 -8.30 -12.06 -13.50
N GLU A 337 -8.27 -13.38 -13.32
CA GLU A 337 -7.30 -14.26 -13.98
C GLU A 337 -7.74 -14.72 -15.38
N ASP A 338 -9.00 -14.55 -15.77
CA ASP A 338 -9.50 -14.93 -17.11
C ASP A 338 -8.75 -14.12 -18.19
N PRO A 339 -7.87 -14.76 -19.00
CA PRO A 339 -7.06 -14.05 -19.97
C PRO A 339 -7.88 -13.47 -21.13
N ASN A 340 -9.15 -13.85 -21.27
CA ASN A 340 -10.06 -13.33 -22.29
C ASN A 340 -10.78 -12.05 -21.83
N LEU A 341 -10.62 -11.64 -20.57
CA LEU A 341 -11.14 -10.38 -20.04
C LEU A 341 -10.01 -9.35 -20.01
N ILE A 342 -10.08 -8.40 -20.95
CA ILE A 342 -9.04 -7.38 -21.15
C ILE A 342 -9.55 -5.99 -20.83
N VAL A 343 -8.63 -5.08 -20.50
CA VAL A 343 -8.92 -3.70 -20.08
C VAL A 343 -9.72 -2.95 -21.16
N SER A 344 -9.37 -3.12 -22.44
CA SER A 344 -10.05 -2.44 -23.56
C SER A 344 -11.50 -2.89 -23.76
N ASP A 345 -11.89 -4.03 -23.18
CA ASP A 345 -13.23 -4.60 -23.32
C ASP A 345 -14.14 -4.25 -22.16
N ILE A 346 -13.62 -3.54 -21.14
CA ILE A 346 -14.45 -2.99 -20.08
C ILE A 346 -15.38 -1.94 -20.70
N GLU A 347 -16.67 -2.14 -20.52
CA GLU A 347 -17.70 -1.21 -20.99
C GLU A 347 -18.04 -0.21 -19.89
N LYS A 348 -18.34 -0.72 -18.68
CA LYS A 348 -18.70 0.07 -17.49
C LYS A 348 -18.28 -0.66 -16.23
N VAL A 349 -18.19 0.08 -15.14
CA VAL A 349 -18.13 -0.51 -13.79
C VAL A 349 -19.36 -0.10 -13.00
N TYR A 350 -19.62 -0.75 -11.87
CA TYR A 350 -20.71 -0.36 -11.00
C TYR A 350 -20.41 -0.65 -9.54
N ILE A 351 -21.12 0.06 -8.67
CA ILE A 351 -21.18 -0.22 -7.24
C ILE A 351 -22.61 -0.65 -6.92
N ARG A 352 -22.78 -1.82 -6.31
CA ARG A 352 -24.08 -2.33 -5.90
C ARG A 352 -24.17 -2.42 -4.40
N LYS A 353 -25.18 -1.80 -3.81
CA LYS A 353 -25.56 -1.99 -2.41
C LYS A 353 -26.65 -3.05 -2.32
N GLN A 354 -26.52 -3.98 -1.38
CA GLN A 354 -27.52 -4.98 -1.06
C GLN A 354 -27.81 -5.00 0.43
N LYS A 355 -29.10 -4.91 0.75
CA LYS A 355 -29.64 -4.85 2.09
C LYS A 355 -29.20 -6.03 2.96
N TYR A 356 -28.73 -5.69 4.16
CA TYR A 356 -28.50 -6.59 5.28
C TYR A 356 -29.20 -6.04 6.52
N MET A 357 -28.72 -4.90 7.06
CA MET A 357 -29.34 -4.17 8.17
C MET A 357 -30.42 -3.20 7.66
N GLY A 358 -30.26 -2.69 6.43
CA GLY A 358 -31.20 -1.76 5.81
C GLY A 358 -30.81 -0.30 5.89
N ASP A 359 -29.55 -0.02 6.18
CA ASP A 359 -29.01 1.34 6.22
C ASP A 359 -28.80 1.88 4.80
N ASP A 360 -28.83 3.20 4.66
CA ASP A 360 -28.42 3.85 3.41
C ASP A 360 -26.88 3.97 3.37
N LEU A 361 -26.30 4.25 2.21
CA LEU A 361 -24.86 4.52 2.05
C LEU A 361 -24.70 5.77 1.22
N LYS A 362 -23.94 6.76 1.69
CA LYS A 362 -23.51 7.90 0.87
C LYS A 362 -22.04 7.75 0.50
N LEU A 363 -21.78 7.42 -0.75
CA LEU A 363 -20.42 7.44 -1.29
C LEU A 363 -20.10 8.84 -1.81
N LYS A 364 -18.93 9.34 -1.41
CA LYS A 364 -18.35 10.59 -1.90
C LYS A 364 -17.61 10.36 -3.21
N LYS A 365 -16.78 9.32 -3.27
CA LYS A 365 -15.86 9.09 -4.39
C LYS A 365 -15.62 7.62 -4.66
N ALA A 366 -15.47 7.27 -5.94
CA ALA A 366 -15.03 5.97 -6.40
C ALA A 366 -13.86 6.12 -7.38
N LEU A 367 -12.76 5.42 -7.08
CA LEU A 367 -11.57 5.35 -7.92
C LEU A 367 -11.27 3.88 -8.24
N VAL A 368 -10.86 3.61 -9.47
CA VAL A 368 -10.46 2.24 -9.89
C VAL A 368 -9.12 2.31 -10.60
N TYR A 369 -8.20 1.46 -10.18
CA TYR A 369 -6.82 1.40 -10.67
C TYR A 369 -6.53 0.02 -11.28
N ILE A 370 -6.39 -0.05 -12.60
CA ILE A 370 -6.08 -1.27 -13.34
C ILE A 370 -4.76 -1.07 -14.09
N GLY A 371 -3.84 -2.04 -14.01
CA GLY A 371 -2.54 -1.95 -14.67
C GLY A 371 -1.68 -0.76 -14.23
N GLY A 372 -1.94 -0.22 -13.03
CA GLY A 372 -1.26 0.96 -12.49
C GLY A 372 -1.83 2.29 -12.97
N GLN A 373 -2.94 2.27 -13.71
CA GLN A 373 -3.61 3.46 -14.23
C GLN A 373 -4.99 3.66 -13.62
N ARG A 374 -5.34 4.91 -13.36
CA ARG A 374 -6.68 5.26 -12.86
C ARG A 374 -7.69 5.26 -14.01
N VAL A 375 -8.45 4.17 -14.12
CA VAL A 375 -9.47 3.98 -15.16
C VAL A 375 -10.83 4.57 -14.79
N VAL A 376 -11.07 4.84 -13.50
CA VAL A 376 -12.27 5.53 -13.00
C VAL A 376 -11.86 6.60 -12.00
N ASN A 377 -12.40 7.81 -12.15
CA ASN A 377 -12.37 8.90 -11.19
C ASN A 377 -13.76 9.55 -11.15
N ASN A 378 -14.62 9.07 -10.24
CA ASN A 378 -16.01 9.48 -10.18
C ASN A 378 -16.35 10.06 -8.80
N ASP A 379 -16.83 11.30 -8.78
CA ASP A 379 -17.42 11.92 -7.60
C ASP A 379 -18.89 11.51 -7.53
N VAL A 380 -19.19 10.49 -6.72
CA VAL A 380 -20.51 9.86 -6.64
C VAL A 380 -21.52 10.81 -5.98
N ASN A 381 -21.15 11.35 -4.81
CA ASN A 381 -21.93 12.28 -3.97
C ASN A 381 -23.44 11.96 -3.88
N SER A 382 -23.79 10.68 -3.82
CA SER A 382 -25.17 10.19 -3.92
C SER A 382 -25.50 9.16 -2.84
N TRP A 383 -26.73 9.21 -2.34
CA TRP A 383 -27.27 8.21 -1.43
C TRP A 383 -27.72 6.96 -2.19
N LEU A 384 -27.11 5.82 -1.86
CA LEU A 384 -27.50 4.49 -2.31
C LEU A 384 -28.46 3.90 -1.28
N LYS A 385 -29.74 3.76 -1.64
CA LYS A 385 -30.81 3.33 -0.73
C LYS A 385 -31.34 1.94 -1.08
N GLY A 386 -31.61 1.12 -0.06
CA GLY A 386 -32.14 -0.24 -0.25
C GLY A 386 -31.20 -1.13 -1.08
N ASN A 387 -31.77 -1.84 -2.07
CA ASN A 387 -31.00 -2.61 -3.06
C ASN A 387 -30.87 -1.76 -4.32
N VAL A 388 -29.67 -1.28 -4.63
CA VAL A 388 -29.44 -0.36 -5.74
C VAL A 388 -28.08 -0.58 -6.39
N THR A 389 -28.02 -0.39 -7.70
CA THR A 389 -26.78 -0.40 -8.48
C THR A 389 -26.53 1.00 -9.04
N TYR A 390 -25.34 1.54 -8.79
CA TYR A 390 -24.84 2.79 -9.33
C TYR A 390 -23.82 2.50 -10.42
N ASN A 391 -24.16 2.79 -11.67
CA ASN A 391 -23.29 2.56 -12.83
C ASN A 391 -22.33 3.73 -13.03
N ILE A 392 -21.08 3.42 -13.37
CA ILE A 392 -20.00 4.39 -13.57
C ILE A 392 -19.35 4.12 -14.92
N ASP A 393 -19.28 5.15 -15.75
CA ASP A 393 -18.54 5.11 -17.01
C ASP A 393 -17.02 5.21 -16.73
N LEU A 394 -16.23 4.57 -17.58
CA LEU A 394 -14.77 4.71 -17.53
C LEU A 394 -14.34 6.15 -17.83
N ASN A 395 -13.17 6.53 -17.32
CA ASN A 395 -12.50 7.77 -17.71
C ASN A 395 -12.31 7.77 -19.22
N LYS A 396 -12.73 8.85 -19.90
CA LYS A 396 -12.37 9.04 -21.31
C LYS A 396 -10.85 9.09 -21.42
N ALA A 397 -10.28 8.34 -22.38
CA ALA A 397 -8.87 8.45 -22.70
C ALA A 397 -8.56 9.93 -22.99
N LYS A 398 -7.62 10.51 -22.23
CA LYS A 398 -7.09 11.85 -22.50
C LYS A 398 -5.96 11.78 -23.50
#